data_AF-A0A6N7H6F5-F1
#
_entry.id   AF-A0A6N7H6F5-F1
#
_cell.length_a   1.000
_cell.length_b   1.000
_cell.length_c   1.000
_cell.angle_alpha   90.00
_cell.angle_beta   90.00
_cell.angle_gamma   90.00
#
_symmetry.space_group_name_H-M   'P 1'
#
loop_
_entity.id
_entity.type
_entity.pdbx_description
1 polymer ?
#
loop_
_entity_poly.entity_id
_entity_poly.type
_entity_poly.pdbx_seq_one_letter_code
_entity_poly.pdbx_strand_id
1 'polypeptide(L)'
;MTALRDEAIPSFRPLAAAGRPGAGDPRHVVPRKRSTYTDAEEFLHAFHRARPKAGQVEARLAKVRAEIAATGTYRHKPAELAFGARLALRDSGWCPADVPWRGLLVRDLREIRDSAEVAAQCVQHLRAATNGGRVRPMVSVFAPDTPWRPGPRIRNDQLVRYAGYAEQGRTLGDRRYVDFTTAVCRLGWRPPTGRSAFDKLPLVVQTAHEGVSLFPLPRDVVREVPLEHPELLWFVGLGLRWHAVPVISNMRLVIGGITYPAAPYNGVYICQAIGEDVLADDGAYGLVRHIAERLGLDVSSERTLWRDRAVVELNRAVVHSFDAAGVTIEHSVDGFLPADGAPNRPAFTPWEDESSR
;
A
#
# COMPACT_ATOMS: atom_id res chain seq x y z
N MET A 1 12.62 8.59 -32.44
CA MET A 1 12.24 8.27 -31.06
C MET A 1 10.73 8.21 -31.00
N THR A 2 10.17 7.01 -31.15
CA THR A 2 8.73 6.80 -31.23
C THR A 2 8.14 6.94 -29.84
N ALA A 3 7.35 7.98 -29.60
CA ALA A 3 6.54 8.11 -28.41
C ALA A 3 5.56 6.93 -28.35
N LEU A 4 5.77 6.02 -27.40
CA LEU A 4 4.80 5.00 -27.05
C LEU A 4 3.57 5.73 -26.50
N ARG A 5 2.44 5.55 -27.19
CA ARG A 5 1.14 6.07 -26.77
C ARG A 5 0.80 5.56 -25.37
N ASP A 6 0.04 6.36 -24.61
CA ASP A 6 -0.62 5.97 -23.35
C ASP A 6 -1.51 4.74 -23.58
N GLU A 7 -0.95 3.53 -23.55
CA GLU A 7 -1.74 2.34 -23.26
C GLU A 7 -2.17 2.44 -21.79
N ALA A 8 -3.47 2.37 -21.54
CA ALA A 8 -4.03 2.35 -20.19
C ALA A 8 -3.45 1.14 -19.45
N ILE A 9 -2.49 1.38 -18.53
CA ILE A 9 -2.14 0.39 -17.52
C ILE A 9 -3.41 0.16 -16.71
N PRO A 10 -3.91 -1.09 -16.58
CA PRO A 10 -5.12 -1.37 -15.84
C PRO A 10 -5.06 -0.73 -14.46
N SER A 11 -6.04 0.11 -14.13
CA SER A 11 -6.29 0.56 -12.77
C SER A 11 -6.70 -0.67 -11.96
N PHE A 12 -5.79 -1.13 -11.10
CA PHE A 12 -6.13 -2.23 -10.22
C PHE A 12 -7.11 -1.76 -9.16
N ARG A 13 -8.20 -2.52 -8.97
CA ARG A 13 -9.02 -2.41 -7.77
C ARG A 13 -8.09 -2.58 -6.57
N PRO A 14 -8.17 -1.70 -5.55
CA PRO A 14 -7.41 -1.87 -4.32
C PRO A 14 -7.62 -3.30 -3.79
N LEU A 15 -6.61 -3.85 -3.12
CA LEU A 15 -6.90 -4.79 -2.06
C LEU A 15 -8.00 -4.12 -1.23
N ALA A 16 -9.18 -4.72 -1.13
CA ALA A 16 -10.01 -4.42 0.02
C ALA A 16 -9.07 -4.69 1.19
N ALA A 17 -8.68 -3.64 1.91
CA ALA A 17 -8.05 -3.82 3.21
C ALA A 17 -8.95 -4.81 3.94
N ALA A 18 -8.39 -5.92 4.42
CA ALA A 18 -9.15 -6.93 5.15
C ALA A 18 -9.84 -6.24 6.34
N GLY A 19 -11.06 -5.86 6.07
CA GLY A 19 -11.98 -5.08 6.87
C GLY A 19 -13.30 -5.37 6.21
N ARG A 20 -14.09 -6.22 6.86
CA ARG A 20 -15.34 -6.78 6.32
C ARG A 20 -16.20 -5.69 5.66
N PRO A 21 -16.93 -6.00 4.58
CA PRO A 21 -17.94 -5.10 4.02
C PRO A 21 -19.08 -4.97 5.03
N GLY A 22 -19.21 -3.78 5.63
CA GLY A 22 -20.47 -3.37 6.25
C GLY A 22 -21.56 -3.34 5.17
N ALA A 23 -22.69 -3.99 5.45
CA ALA A 23 -23.87 -4.00 4.59
C ALA A 23 -24.22 -2.59 4.11
N GLY A 24 -24.44 -2.44 2.80
CA GLY A 24 -24.66 -1.15 2.15
C GLY A 24 -25.95 -0.45 2.61
N ASP A 25 -25.82 0.82 2.97
CA ASP A 25 -26.93 1.78 2.95
C ASP A 25 -26.99 2.40 1.54
N PRO A 26 -28.08 2.20 0.76
CA PRO A 26 -28.21 2.70 -0.59
C PRO A 26 -28.62 4.18 -0.58
N ARG A 27 -27.73 5.05 -0.11
CA ARG A 27 -27.80 6.50 -0.34
C ARG A 27 -26.43 7.06 -0.67
N HIS A 28 -25.98 6.77 -1.89
CA HIS A 28 -24.79 7.37 -2.48
C HIS A 28 -25.09 8.85 -2.81
N VAL A 29 -25.12 9.69 -1.79
CA VAL A 29 -25.13 11.14 -1.95
C VAL A 29 -23.74 11.51 -2.46
N VAL A 30 -23.61 11.86 -3.74
CA VAL A 30 -22.37 12.41 -4.29
C VAL A 30 -22.06 13.67 -3.47
N PRO A 31 -21.00 13.69 -2.64
CA PRO A 31 -20.74 14.84 -1.80
C PRO A 31 -20.35 16.02 -2.69
N ARG A 32 -21.03 17.16 -2.53
CA ARG A 32 -20.65 18.43 -3.17
C ARG A 32 -19.15 18.68 -2.96
N LYS A 33 -18.43 19.00 -4.04
CA LYS A 33 -17.00 19.34 -4.01
C LYS A 33 -16.82 20.55 -3.09
N ARG A 34 -16.28 20.32 -1.88
CA ARG A 34 -15.98 21.40 -0.92
C ARG A 34 -14.89 22.29 -1.50
N SER A 35 -14.88 23.55 -1.09
CA SER A 35 -13.78 24.45 -1.46
C SER A 35 -12.49 24.01 -0.76
N THR A 36 -11.34 24.13 -1.42
CA THR A 36 -10.02 23.86 -0.82
C THR A 36 -9.82 24.64 0.47
N TYR A 37 -10.35 25.87 0.55
CA TYR A 37 -10.26 26.69 1.75
C TYR A 37 -11.03 26.08 2.93
N THR A 38 -12.22 25.53 2.71
CA THR A 38 -13.02 24.88 3.76
C THR A 38 -12.28 23.70 4.37
N ASP A 39 -11.70 22.84 3.53
CA ASP A 39 -10.95 21.67 4.00
C ASP A 39 -9.64 22.11 4.70
N ALA A 40 -8.98 23.16 4.21
CA ALA A 40 -7.80 23.75 4.85
C ALA A 40 -8.11 24.34 6.22
N GLU A 41 -9.24 25.04 6.36
CA GLU A 41 -9.68 25.66 7.61
C GLU A 41 -9.96 24.63 8.69
N GLU A 42 -10.73 23.59 8.36
CA GLU A 42 -11.03 22.47 9.26
C GLU A 42 -9.73 21.78 9.74
N PHE A 43 -8.82 21.50 8.81
CA PHE A 43 -7.53 20.89 9.11
C PHE A 43 -6.64 21.77 10.01
N LEU A 44 -6.55 23.08 9.73
CA LEU A 44 -5.70 23.99 10.48
C LEU A 44 -6.22 24.22 11.91
N HIS A 45 -7.52 24.27 12.10
CA HIS A 45 -8.10 24.28 13.45
C HIS A 45 -7.76 23.01 14.23
N ALA A 46 -7.84 21.83 13.60
CA ALA A 46 -7.43 20.57 14.22
C ALA A 46 -5.94 20.57 14.58
N PHE A 47 -5.08 21.06 13.68
CA PHE A 47 -3.63 21.18 13.91
C PHE A 47 -3.30 22.11 15.08
N HIS A 48 -3.86 23.32 15.12
CA HIS A 48 -3.60 24.29 16.19
C HIS A 48 -4.17 23.84 17.54
N ARG A 49 -5.30 23.13 17.56
CA ARG A 49 -5.83 22.50 18.79
C ARG A 49 -4.87 21.45 19.34
N ALA A 50 -4.30 20.61 18.47
CA ALA A 50 -3.31 19.60 18.86
C ALA A 50 -1.92 20.18 19.18
N ARG A 51 -1.61 21.41 18.72
CA ARG A 51 -0.35 22.12 18.96
C ARG A 51 -0.57 23.61 19.29
N PRO A 52 -1.00 23.94 20.52
CA PRO A 52 -1.27 25.33 20.92
C PRO A 52 -0.07 26.27 20.78
N LYS A 53 1.16 25.74 20.85
CA LYS A 53 2.41 26.49 20.65
C LYS A 53 2.70 26.85 19.18
N ALA A 54 1.86 26.46 18.22
CA ALA A 54 2.04 26.77 16.80
C ALA A 54 1.69 28.23 16.42
N GLY A 55 1.21 29.03 17.38
CA GLY A 55 0.78 30.42 17.18
C GLY A 55 -0.73 30.53 16.93
N GLN A 56 -1.17 31.72 16.53
CA GLN A 56 -2.59 32.01 16.25
C GLN A 56 -3.03 31.40 14.91
N VAL A 57 -4.17 30.70 14.91
CA VAL A 57 -4.68 30.00 13.72
C VAL A 57 -5.17 31.00 12.66
N GLU A 58 -5.76 32.11 13.10
CA GLU A 58 -6.32 33.18 12.27
C GLU A 58 -5.27 33.79 11.34
N ALA A 59 -4.06 34.03 11.88
CA ALA A 59 -2.94 34.53 11.10
C ALA A 59 -2.46 33.52 10.03
N ARG A 60 -2.56 32.22 10.31
CA ARG A 60 -2.25 31.18 9.32
C ARG A 60 -3.36 31.06 8.27
N LEU A 61 -4.63 31.11 8.68
CA LEU A 61 -5.79 31.09 7.79
C LEU A 61 -5.79 32.26 6.81
N ALA A 62 -5.45 33.47 7.27
CA ALA A 62 -5.32 34.63 6.39
C ALA A 62 -4.27 34.41 5.28
N LYS A 63 -3.11 33.84 5.64
CA LYS A 63 -2.05 33.49 4.67
C LYS A 63 -2.51 32.43 3.67
N VAL A 64 -3.16 31.37 4.15
CA VAL A 64 -3.69 30.30 3.29
C VAL A 64 -4.77 30.83 2.34
N ARG A 65 -5.66 31.71 2.82
CA ARG A 65 -6.67 32.36 1.97
C ARG A 65 -6.02 33.17 0.86
N ALA A 66 -5.01 33.97 1.18
CA ALA A 66 -4.28 34.76 0.19
C ALA A 66 -3.53 33.88 -0.83
N GLU A 67 -2.90 32.79 -0.36
CA GLU A 67 -2.20 31.83 -1.23
C GLU A 67 -3.18 31.14 -2.20
N ILE A 68 -4.32 30.65 -1.69
CA ILE A 68 -5.37 30.04 -2.52
C ILE A 68 -5.93 31.04 -3.52
N ALA A 69 -6.14 32.30 -3.13
CA ALA A 69 -6.62 33.32 -4.05
C ALA A 69 -5.61 33.62 -5.18
N ALA A 70 -4.31 33.59 -4.87
CA ALA A 70 -3.25 33.88 -5.83
C ALA A 70 -2.90 32.70 -6.74
N THR A 71 -2.95 31.46 -6.22
CA THR A 71 -2.43 30.28 -6.93
C THR A 71 -3.44 29.15 -7.06
N GLY A 72 -4.66 29.28 -6.54
CA GLY A 72 -5.66 28.20 -6.56
C GLY A 72 -5.35 27.01 -5.63
N THR A 73 -4.30 27.10 -4.79
CA THR A 73 -3.88 26.06 -3.84
C THR A 73 -3.09 26.70 -2.69
N TYR A 74 -2.62 25.91 -1.71
CA TYR A 74 -1.68 26.38 -0.69
C TYR A 74 -0.66 25.30 -0.32
N ARG A 75 0.44 25.72 0.32
CA ARG A 75 1.48 24.80 0.79
C ARG A 75 1.44 24.62 2.30
N HIS A 76 1.40 23.37 2.72
CA HIS A 76 1.57 23.00 4.13
C HIS A 76 2.97 23.36 4.64
N LYS A 77 3.08 23.81 5.88
CA LYS A 77 4.36 23.82 6.61
C LYS A 77 4.80 22.38 6.91
N PRO A 78 6.11 22.12 7.13
CA PRO A 78 6.58 20.77 7.48
C PRO A 78 5.86 20.17 8.70
N ALA A 79 5.58 20.98 9.73
CA ALA A 79 4.85 20.52 10.92
C ALA A 79 3.37 20.20 10.63
N GLU A 80 2.73 20.92 9.71
CA GLU A 80 1.36 20.68 9.28
C GLU A 80 1.29 19.37 8.48
N LEU A 81 2.18 19.18 7.50
CA LEU A 81 2.29 17.92 6.75
C LEU A 81 2.51 16.73 7.70
N ALA A 82 3.50 16.85 8.59
CA ALA A 82 3.84 15.78 9.51
C ALA A 82 2.73 15.50 10.54
N PHE A 83 1.80 16.43 10.77
CA PHE A 83 0.62 16.17 11.58
C PHE A 83 -0.43 15.39 10.77
N GLY A 84 -0.81 15.89 9.59
CA GLY A 84 -1.81 15.23 8.74
C GLY A 84 -1.40 13.82 8.31
N ALA A 85 -0.14 13.64 7.90
CA ALA A 85 0.35 12.34 7.43
C ALA A 85 0.42 11.29 8.56
N ARG A 86 0.67 11.69 9.81
CA ARG A 86 0.64 10.77 10.96
C ARG A 86 -0.77 10.36 11.34
N LEU A 87 -1.72 11.31 11.31
CA LEU A 87 -3.13 10.98 11.54
C LEU A 87 -3.62 10.03 10.44
N ALA A 88 -3.30 10.32 9.17
CA ALA A 88 -3.63 9.46 8.05
C ALA A 88 -3.09 8.03 8.20
N LEU A 89 -1.83 7.88 8.62
CA LEU A 89 -1.23 6.56 8.85
C LEU A 89 -1.85 5.84 10.05
N ARG A 90 -2.06 6.55 11.16
CA ARG A 90 -2.74 5.99 12.34
C ARG A 90 -4.13 5.46 11.98
N ASP A 91 -4.89 6.22 11.19
CA ASP A 91 -6.27 5.92 10.82
C ASP A 91 -6.37 5.01 9.58
N SER A 92 -5.24 4.49 9.07
CA SER A 92 -5.21 3.66 7.86
C SER A 92 -5.67 2.21 8.07
N GLY A 93 -5.78 1.75 9.32
CA GLY A 93 -6.01 0.35 9.67
C GLY A 93 -4.76 -0.54 9.59
N TRP A 94 -3.61 0.00 9.19
CA TRP A 94 -2.33 -0.73 9.11
C TRP A 94 -1.37 -0.39 10.26
N CYS A 95 -1.73 0.54 11.13
CA CYS A 95 -0.88 0.95 12.25
C CYS A 95 -1.19 0.09 13.49
N PRO A 96 -0.19 -0.59 14.07
CA PRO A 96 -0.34 -1.23 15.37
C PRO A 96 -0.74 -0.22 16.45
N ALA A 97 -1.56 -0.65 17.41
CA ALA A 97 -2.14 0.19 18.44
C ALA A 97 -1.14 0.65 19.52
N ASP A 98 -0.06 -0.10 19.69
CA ASP A 98 1.02 0.20 20.62
C ASP A 98 1.98 1.28 20.09
N VAL A 99 2.00 1.54 18.79
CA VAL A 99 2.85 2.57 18.18
C VAL A 99 2.27 3.95 18.42
N PRO A 100 2.95 4.82 19.21
CA PRO A 100 2.44 6.16 19.46
C PRO A 100 2.40 6.95 18.15
N TRP A 101 1.25 7.53 17.81
CA TRP A 101 1.08 8.25 16.54
C TRP A 101 2.14 9.35 16.30
N ARG A 102 2.66 9.97 17.37
CA ARG A 102 3.75 10.98 17.30
C ARG A 102 5.10 10.38 16.90
N GLY A 103 5.31 9.09 17.15
CA GLY A 103 6.51 8.32 16.80
C GLY A 103 6.53 7.83 15.35
N LEU A 104 5.38 7.90 14.65
CA LEU A 104 5.28 7.60 13.22
C LEU A 104 6.19 8.54 12.42
N LEU A 105 7.00 7.94 11.56
CA LEU A 105 7.99 8.65 10.75
C LEU A 105 7.33 9.18 9.47
N VAL A 106 7.53 10.47 9.20
CA VAL A 106 7.07 11.13 7.99
C VAL A 106 8.30 11.63 7.24
N ARG A 107 8.48 11.18 6.00
CA ARG A 107 9.50 11.70 5.08
C ARG A 107 8.84 12.75 4.19
N ASP A 108 9.24 14.00 4.38
CA ASP A 108 8.81 15.12 3.54
C ASP A 108 9.66 15.13 2.26
N LEU A 109 9.08 14.65 1.17
CA LEU A 109 9.72 14.53 -0.15
C LEU A 109 8.96 15.36 -1.19
N ARG A 110 8.28 16.42 -0.76
CA ARG A 110 7.36 17.21 -1.62
C ARG A 110 8.04 17.97 -2.75
N GLU A 111 9.36 18.07 -2.72
CA GLU A 111 10.15 18.66 -3.81
C GLU A 111 10.48 17.65 -4.92
N ILE A 112 10.37 16.35 -4.64
CA ILE A 112 10.77 15.28 -5.56
C ILE A 112 9.63 15.01 -6.54
N ARG A 113 9.96 15.13 -7.83
CA ARG A 113 9.02 14.97 -8.95
C ARG A 113 9.52 14.03 -10.04
N ASP A 114 10.83 13.83 -10.14
CA ASP A 114 11.44 13.03 -11.20
C ASP A 114 11.33 11.55 -10.89
N SER A 115 11.03 10.76 -11.93
CA SER A 115 10.68 9.35 -11.83
C SER A 115 11.77 8.52 -11.15
N ALA A 116 13.03 8.78 -11.51
CA ALA A 116 14.21 8.12 -10.95
C ALA A 116 14.42 8.45 -9.46
N GLU A 117 14.22 9.71 -9.07
CA GLU A 117 14.33 10.11 -7.67
C GLU A 117 13.20 9.53 -6.82
N VAL A 118 11.96 9.51 -7.34
CA VAL A 118 10.83 8.84 -6.69
C VAL A 118 11.15 7.37 -6.43
N ALA A 119 11.66 6.65 -7.44
CA ALA A 119 12.06 5.26 -7.30
C ALA A 119 13.19 5.08 -6.27
N ALA A 120 14.23 5.93 -6.31
CA ALA A 120 15.33 5.90 -5.35
C ALA A 120 14.84 6.13 -3.90
N GLN A 121 13.89 7.04 -3.70
CA GLN A 121 13.32 7.32 -2.39
C GLN A 121 12.38 6.21 -1.90
N CYS A 122 11.72 5.49 -2.80
CA CYS A 122 10.97 4.26 -2.49
C CYS A 122 11.90 3.14 -2.03
N VAL A 123 13.05 2.98 -2.68
CA VAL A 123 14.11 2.06 -2.22
C VAL A 123 14.59 2.42 -0.82
N GLN A 124 14.84 3.71 -0.55
CA GLN A 124 15.19 4.18 0.79
C GLN A 124 14.07 3.96 1.81
N HIS A 125 12.79 4.03 1.40
CA HIS A 125 11.64 3.72 2.25
C HIS A 125 11.73 2.27 2.72
N LEU A 126 11.90 1.32 1.79
CA LEU A 126 11.99 -0.10 2.09
C LEU A 126 13.13 -0.43 3.06
N ARG A 127 14.31 0.17 2.87
CA ARG A 127 15.46 0.02 3.78
C ARG A 127 15.14 0.53 5.18
N ALA A 128 14.59 1.74 5.28
CA ALA A 128 14.26 2.38 6.56
C ALA A 128 13.14 1.64 7.30
N ALA A 129 12.13 1.15 6.57
CA ALA A 129 10.99 0.44 7.13
C ALA A 129 11.36 -0.96 7.62
N THR A 130 12.28 -1.66 6.93
CA THR A 130 12.70 -3.02 7.30
C THR A 130 13.44 -3.04 8.64
N ASN A 131 14.33 -2.08 8.90
CA ASN A 131 14.97 -1.86 10.22
C ASN A 131 15.47 -3.14 10.92
N GLY A 132 16.20 -3.99 10.18
CA GLY A 132 16.74 -5.25 10.70
C GLY A 132 15.69 -6.32 11.03
N GLY A 133 14.44 -6.15 10.60
CA GLY A 133 13.30 -7.02 10.91
C GLY A 133 12.29 -6.36 11.85
N ARG A 134 12.70 -5.36 12.63
CA ARG A 134 11.80 -4.58 13.49
C ARG A 134 11.05 -3.55 12.68
N VAL A 135 10.04 -4.01 11.93
CA VAL A 135 9.33 -3.21 10.93
C VAL A 135 8.83 -1.92 11.55
N ARG A 136 9.19 -0.78 10.94
CA ARG A 136 8.82 0.54 11.44
C ARG A 136 7.73 1.15 10.56
N PRO A 137 6.55 1.47 11.10
CA PRO A 137 5.53 2.21 10.36
C PRO A 137 6.00 3.60 9.97
N MET A 138 5.82 3.96 8.69
CA MET A 138 6.21 5.26 8.16
C MET A 138 5.46 5.62 6.88
N VAL A 139 5.52 6.89 6.49
CA VAL A 139 4.97 7.42 5.24
C VAL A 139 5.98 8.34 4.57
N SER A 140 6.11 8.23 3.25
CA SER A 140 6.89 9.16 2.42
C SER A 140 5.95 9.94 1.53
N VAL A 141 5.96 11.27 1.62
CA VAL A 141 5.02 12.13 0.89
C VAL A 141 5.75 12.86 -0.22
N PHE A 142 5.48 12.50 -1.47
CA PHE A 142 6.05 13.15 -2.66
C PHE A 142 5.28 14.42 -3.04
N ALA A 143 5.68 15.05 -4.15
CA ALA A 143 5.08 16.31 -4.58
C ALA A 143 3.55 16.22 -4.76
N PRO A 144 2.80 17.26 -4.34
CA PRO A 144 1.35 17.29 -4.51
C PRO A 144 0.94 17.59 -5.95
N ASP A 145 -0.33 17.32 -6.23
CA ASP A 145 -1.04 17.95 -7.35
C ASP A 145 -1.13 19.46 -7.13
N THR A 146 -0.95 20.20 -8.22
CA THR A 146 -1.16 21.65 -8.27
C THR A 146 -2.07 21.98 -9.45
N PRO A 147 -2.74 23.14 -9.47
CA PRO A 147 -3.60 23.53 -10.60
C PRO A 147 -2.90 23.54 -11.97
N TRP A 148 -1.57 23.67 -11.99
CA TRP A 148 -0.76 23.74 -13.21
C TRP A 148 0.05 22.48 -13.52
N ARG A 149 0.23 21.56 -12.55
CA ARG A 149 1.04 20.34 -12.76
C ARG A 149 0.64 19.24 -11.77
N PRO A 150 0.41 18.00 -12.24
CA PRO A 150 0.17 16.88 -11.35
C PRO A 150 1.45 16.41 -10.63
N GLY A 151 1.28 15.76 -9.48
CA GLY A 151 2.35 15.08 -8.76
C GLY A 151 2.74 13.74 -9.41
N PRO A 152 3.87 13.13 -9.00
CA PRO A 152 4.24 11.80 -9.46
C PRO A 152 3.26 10.74 -8.93
N ARG A 153 3.05 9.67 -9.70
CA ARG A 153 2.21 8.52 -9.33
C ARG A 153 3.04 7.24 -9.34
N ILE A 154 2.76 6.35 -8.39
CA ILE A 154 3.28 4.97 -8.37
C ILE A 154 2.11 4.07 -8.76
N ARG A 155 2.26 3.31 -9.85
CA ARG A 155 1.19 2.45 -10.37
C ARG A 155 1.08 1.11 -9.64
N ASN A 156 2.16 0.67 -8.99
CA ASN A 156 2.12 -0.51 -8.13
C ASN A 156 1.21 -0.23 -6.92
N ASP A 157 0.37 -1.20 -6.56
CA ASP A 157 -0.45 -1.13 -5.36
C ASP A 157 0.38 -1.20 -4.08
N GLN A 158 1.44 -2.01 -4.10
CA GLN A 158 2.49 -2.02 -3.11
C GLN A 158 3.87 -1.92 -3.76
N LEU A 159 4.85 -1.34 -3.05
CA LEU A 159 6.20 -1.20 -3.59
C LEU A 159 6.81 -2.55 -3.96
N VAL A 160 6.51 -3.60 -3.19
CA VAL A 160 6.98 -4.96 -3.47
C VAL A 160 5.79 -5.85 -3.78
N ARG A 161 5.75 -6.37 -5.00
CA ARG A 161 4.83 -7.42 -5.44
C ARG A 161 5.52 -8.42 -6.35
N TYR A 162 4.95 -9.61 -6.38
CA TYR A 162 5.43 -10.69 -7.22
C TYR A 162 4.64 -10.74 -8.53
N ALA A 163 5.33 -11.07 -9.60
CA ALA A 163 4.76 -11.19 -10.92
C ALA A 163 3.80 -12.39 -11.01
N GLY A 164 2.87 -12.30 -11.97
CA GLY A 164 2.02 -13.39 -12.39
C GLY A 164 2.23 -13.67 -13.88
N TYR A 165 2.50 -14.91 -14.24
CA TYR A 165 2.69 -15.32 -15.63
C TYR A 165 1.65 -16.37 -16.01
N ALA A 166 0.79 -16.06 -16.96
CA ALA A 166 -0.13 -17.03 -17.53
C ALA A 166 0.51 -17.70 -18.76
N GLU A 167 0.75 -19.01 -18.68
CA GLU A 167 1.29 -19.82 -19.78
C GLU A 167 0.53 -21.16 -19.87
N GLN A 168 0.03 -21.48 -21.05
CA GLN A 168 -0.60 -22.79 -21.36
C GLN A 168 -1.70 -23.22 -20.36
N GLY A 169 -2.54 -22.27 -19.93
CA GLY A 169 -3.63 -22.53 -18.99
C GLY A 169 -3.21 -22.73 -17.54
N ARG A 170 -1.92 -22.50 -17.22
CA ARG A 170 -1.39 -22.46 -15.85
C ARG A 170 -0.89 -21.06 -15.54
N THR A 171 -0.96 -20.70 -14.27
CA THR A 171 -0.41 -19.43 -13.79
C THR A 171 0.75 -19.70 -12.85
N LEU A 172 1.91 -19.12 -13.14
CA LEU A 172 3.07 -19.08 -12.25
C LEU A 172 3.08 -17.74 -11.50
N GLY A 173 3.19 -17.80 -10.16
CA GLY A 173 3.17 -16.61 -9.31
C GLY A 173 1.77 -16.14 -8.95
N ASP A 174 1.63 -14.85 -8.67
CA ASP A 174 0.37 -14.27 -8.17
C ASP A 174 -0.60 -13.99 -9.32
N ARG A 175 -1.71 -14.74 -9.38
CA ARG A 175 -2.73 -14.62 -10.44
C ARG A 175 -3.30 -13.22 -10.57
N ARG A 176 -3.38 -12.47 -9.46
CA ARG A 176 -3.88 -11.10 -9.47
C ARG A 176 -2.99 -10.18 -10.29
N TYR A 177 -1.70 -10.49 -10.45
CA TYR A 177 -0.78 -9.61 -11.17
C TYR A 177 -0.54 -10.04 -12.61
N VAL A 178 -1.27 -11.00 -13.18
CA VAL A 178 -1.06 -11.44 -14.57
C VAL A 178 -1.18 -10.27 -15.57
N ASP A 179 -2.25 -9.49 -15.47
CA ASP A 179 -2.49 -8.36 -16.38
C ASP A 179 -1.47 -7.25 -16.18
N PHE A 180 -1.15 -6.92 -14.92
CA PHE A 180 -0.14 -5.92 -14.59
C PHE A 180 1.25 -6.34 -15.07
N THR A 181 1.63 -7.60 -14.84
CA THR A 181 2.90 -8.19 -15.30
C THR A 181 2.99 -8.13 -16.82
N THR A 182 1.91 -8.49 -17.52
CA THR A 182 1.84 -8.43 -18.98
C THR A 182 2.02 -7.01 -19.49
N ALA A 183 1.34 -6.03 -18.90
CA ALA A 183 1.48 -4.62 -19.26
C ALA A 183 2.91 -4.10 -19.03
N VAL A 184 3.51 -4.43 -17.89
CA VAL A 184 4.88 -4.02 -17.55
C VAL A 184 5.92 -4.67 -18.47
N CYS A 185 5.70 -5.92 -18.89
CA CYS A 185 6.52 -6.57 -19.94
C CYS A 185 6.43 -5.83 -21.28
N ARG A 186 5.24 -5.39 -21.69
CA ARG A 186 5.05 -4.60 -22.92
C ARG A 186 5.76 -3.24 -22.87
N LEU A 187 5.83 -2.64 -21.68
CA LEU A 187 6.59 -1.42 -21.41
C LEU A 187 8.11 -1.64 -21.39
N GLY A 188 8.59 -2.86 -21.57
CA GLY A 188 10.00 -3.19 -21.74
C GLY A 188 10.67 -3.86 -20.56
N TRP A 189 9.94 -4.16 -19.48
CA TRP A 189 10.50 -5.02 -18.42
C TRP A 189 10.73 -6.43 -18.96
N ARG A 190 11.89 -6.99 -18.61
CA ARG A 190 12.25 -8.37 -18.96
C ARG A 190 12.24 -9.20 -17.68
N PRO A 191 11.33 -10.18 -17.56
CA PRO A 191 11.36 -11.14 -16.48
C PRO A 191 12.71 -11.87 -16.38
N PRO A 192 13.09 -12.37 -15.19
CA PRO A 192 14.27 -13.22 -15.05
C PRO A 192 14.23 -14.44 -15.98
N THR A 193 15.41 -14.91 -16.42
CA THR A 193 15.54 -16.06 -17.34
C THR A 193 15.10 -17.39 -16.72
N GLY A 194 15.21 -17.53 -15.39
CA GLY A 194 14.59 -18.61 -14.63
C GLY A 194 13.43 -18.04 -13.83
N ARG A 195 12.25 -17.95 -14.46
CA ARG A 195 11.06 -17.40 -13.81
C ARG A 195 10.68 -18.23 -12.59
N SER A 196 10.27 -17.54 -11.55
CA SER A 196 9.78 -18.14 -10.32
C SER A 196 8.41 -17.57 -9.93
N ALA A 197 7.72 -18.25 -9.02
CA ALA A 197 6.47 -17.75 -8.46
C ALA A 197 6.66 -16.45 -7.65
N PHE A 198 7.89 -16.07 -7.32
CA PHE A 198 8.23 -14.93 -6.45
C PHE A 198 9.15 -13.93 -7.16
N ASP A 199 9.01 -13.77 -8.48
CA ASP A 199 9.75 -12.77 -9.23
C ASP A 199 9.23 -11.36 -8.90
N LYS A 200 10.11 -10.48 -8.41
CA LYS A 200 9.74 -9.12 -7.99
C LYS A 200 9.44 -8.24 -9.21
N LEU A 201 8.27 -7.62 -9.22
CA LEU A 201 7.89 -6.62 -10.21
C LEU A 201 8.75 -5.35 -10.06
N PRO A 202 9.05 -4.62 -11.15
CA PRO A 202 9.69 -3.32 -11.06
C PRO A 202 8.71 -2.28 -10.50
N LEU A 203 9.24 -1.19 -9.95
CA LEU A 203 8.44 0.00 -9.69
C LEU A 203 8.06 0.66 -11.01
N VAL A 204 6.78 0.99 -11.14
CA VAL A 204 6.20 1.69 -12.28
C VAL A 204 5.85 3.09 -11.81
N VAL A 205 6.71 4.04 -12.14
CA VAL A 205 6.56 5.45 -11.74
C VAL A 205 6.10 6.24 -12.95
N GLN A 206 5.06 7.05 -12.76
CA GLN A 206 4.58 7.97 -13.78
C GLN A 206 4.72 9.40 -13.33
N THR A 207 5.27 10.24 -14.20
CA THR A 207 5.37 11.68 -13.98
C THR A 207 4.80 12.43 -15.18
N ALA A 208 4.43 13.69 -14.99
CA ALA A 208 3.84 14.51 -16.03
C ALA A 208 4.77 14.72 -17.24
N HIS A 209 6.08 14.72 -17.01
CA HIS A 209 7.10 15.11 -17.99
C HIS A 209 7.89 13.92 -18.55
N GLU A 210 8.03 12.81 -17.81
CA GLU A 210 8.75 11.62 -18.29
C GLU A 210 7.81 10.50 -18.75
N GLY A 211 6.49 10.64 -18.52
CA GLY A 211 5.54 9.54 -18.76
C GLY A 211 5.78 8.39 -17.79
N VAL A 212 5.62 7.15 -18.26
CA VAL A 212 5.79 5.93 -17.45
C VAL A 212 7.21 5.41 -17.56
N SER A 213 7.85 5.18 -16.42
CA SER A 213 9.21 4.64 -16.30
C SER A 213 9.26 3.44 -15.36
N LEU A 214 10.12 2.47 -15.69
CA LEU A 214 10.26 1.21 -14.97
C LEU A 214 11.59 1.16 -14.22
N PHE A 215 11.54 0.86 -12.92
CA PHE A 215 12.72 0.78 -12.06
C PHE A 215 12.78 -0.57 -11.35
N PRO A 216 13.70 -1.46 -11.73
CA PRO A 216 13.91 -2.71 -11.00
C PRO A 216 14.28 -2.45 -9.54
N LEU A 217 13.68 -3.22 -8.62
CA LEU A 217 14.05 -3.15 -7.21
C LEU A 217 15.39 -3.86 -6.96
N PRO A 218 16.34 -3.23 -6.24
CA PRO A 218 17.57 -3.89 -5.84
C PRO A 218 17.28 -5.10 -4.94
N ARG A 219 17.95 -6.22 -5.21
CA ARG A 219 17.69 -7.49 -4.51
C ARG A 219 17.97 -7.43 -3.01
N ASP A 220 18.94 -6.62 -2.61
CA ASP A 220 19.38 -6.44 -1.22
C ASP A 220 18.44 -5.57 -0.37
N VAL A 221 17.50 -4.87 -1.01
CA VAL A 221 16.55 -3.98 -0.32
C VAL A 221 15.31 -4.74 0.16
N VAL A 222 14.91 -5.77 -0.60
CA VAL A 222 13.69 -6.52 -0.33
C VAL A 222 14.05 -7.73 0.51
N ARG A 223 13.90 -7.60 1.83
CA ARG A 223 13.99 -8.73 2.75
C ARG A 223 12.79 -9.66 2.53
N GLU A 224 13.08 -10.92 2.22
CA GLU A 224 12.09 -11.98 2.12
C GLU A 224 12.27 -12.98 3.26
N VAL A 225 11.16 -13.52 3.75
CA VAL A 225 11.09 -14.57 4.76
C VAL A 225 10.68 -15.86 4.04
N PRO A 226 11.56 -16.86 3.93
CA PRO A 226 11.18 -18.21 3.52
C PRO A 226 10.15 -18.78 4.49
N LEU A 227 9.12 -19.46 4.00
CA LEU A 227 8.06 -19.99 4.87
C LEU A 227 8.29 -21.47 5.17
N GLU A 228 8.24 -21.78 6.46
CA GLU A 228 8.39 -23.10 7.05
C GLU A 228 7.25 -23.32 8.07
N HIS A 229 6.92 -24.58 8.37
CA HIS A 229 5.88 -24.91 9.34
C HIS A 229 6.50 -25.56 10.58
N PRO A 230 6.09 -25.20 11.81
CA PRO A 230 6.69 -25.72 13.04
C PRO A 230 6.56 -27.25 13.19
N GLU A 231 5.52 -27.85 12.60
CA GLU A 231 5.21 -29.28 12.75
C GLU A 231 5.21 -30.05 11.42
N LEU A 232 5.08 -29.35 10.29
CA LEU A 232 4.87 -29.97 8.98
C LEU A 232 6.14 -29.83 8.16
N LEU A 233 7.10 -30.75 8.39
CA LEU A 233 8.43 -30.69 7.78
C LEU A 233 8.41 -30.60 6.25
N TRP A 234 7.36 -31.12 5.62
CA TRP A 234 7.21 -31.11 4.18
C TRP A 234 6.91 -29.70 3.60
N PHE A 235 6.55 -28.74 4.44
CA PHE A 235 6.17 -27.39 4.04
C PHE A 235 7.33 -26.61 3.38
N VAL A 236 8.56 -26.81 3.86
CA VAL A 236 9.77 -26.20 3.26
C VAL A 236 9.93 -26.56 1.78
N GLY A 237 9.48 -27.76 1.39
CA GLY A 237 9.52 -28.25 0.01
C GLY A 237 8.59 -27.48 -0.94
N LEU A 238 7.66 -26.66 -0.43
CA LEU A 238 6.84 -25.77 -1.24
C LEU A 238 7.63 -24.55 -1.76
N GLY A 239 8.76 -24.21 -1.12
CA GLY A 239 9.62 -23.10 -1.54
C GLY A 239 8.97 -21.71 -1.42
N LEU A 240 7.93 -21.58 -0.59
CA LEU A 240 7.18 -20.34 -0.39
C LEU A 240 8.05 -19.29 0.31
N ARG A 241 7.80 -18.02 0.00
CA ARG A 241 8.45 -16.88 0.65
C ARG A 241 7.57 -15.65 0.59
N TRP A 242 7.75 -14.72 1.50
CA TRP A 242 7.04 -13.44 1.48
C TRP A 242 7.94 -12.27 1.85
N HIS A 243 7.67 -11.08 1.32
CA HIS A 243 8.45 -9.89 1.65
C HIS A 243 8.08 -9.37 3.04
N ALA A 244 9.03 -8.80 3.76
CA ALA A 244 8.89 -8.48 5.18
C ALA A 244 8.01 -7.24 5.46
N VAL A 245 7.86 -6.31 4.52
CA VAL A 245 7.24 -5.00 4.76
C VAL A 245 6.11 -4.72 3.76
N PRO A 246 4.86 -4.50 4.21
CA PRO A 246 3.73 -4.13 3.35
C PRO A 246 3.72 -2.62 3.08
N VAL A 247 4.43 -2.16 2.05
CA VAL A 247 4.40 -0.74 1.68
C VAL A 247 3.33 -0.49 0.62
N ILE A 248 2.20 0.08 0.99
CA ILE A 248 1.11 0.49 0.09
C ILE A 248 1.53 1.77 -0.66
N SER A 249 1.31 1.83 -1.97
CA SER A 249 1.83 2.90 -2.83
C SER A 249 0.87 3.50 -3.85
N ASN A 250 -0.29 2.89 -4.11
CA ASN A 250 -1.27 3.41 -5.08
C ASN A 250 -2.37 4.29 -4.49
N MET A 251 -2.28 4.68 -3.22
CA MET A 251 -3.27 5.52 -2.56
C MET A 251 -2.83 6.99 -2.60
N ARG A 252 -3.77 7.90 -2.90
CA ARG A 252 -3.53 9.34 -2.76
C ARG A 252 -3.77 9.76 -1.31
N LEU A 253 -2.87 10.58 -0.77
CA LEU A 253 -3.03 11.18 0.55
C LEU A 253 -3.66 12.57 0.42
N VAL A 254 -4.78 12.80 1.09
CA VAL A 254 -5.50 14.09 1.09
C VAL A 254 -5.42 14.70 2.48
N ILE A 255 -4.81 15.89 2.58
CA ILE A 255 -4.67 16.64 3.83
C ILE A 255 -5.11 18.08 3.57
N GLY A 256 -6.13 18.56 4.29
CA GLY A 256 -6.58 19.96 4.19
C GLY A 256 -6.95 20.41 2.78
N GLY A 257 -7.48 19.52 1.94
CA GLY A 257 -7.81 19.82 0.54
C GLY A 257 -6.63 19.78 -0.44
N ILE A 258 -5.42 19.43 0.01
CA ILE A 258 -4.26 19.15 -0.85
C ILE A 258 -4.14 17.66 -1.11
N THR A 259 -4.01 17.28 -2.38
CA THR A 259 -3.81 15.90 -2.83
C THR A 259 -2.34 15.62 -3.08
N TYR A 260 -1.82 14.56 -2.46
CA TYR A 260 -0.50 13.99 -2.70
C TYR A 260 -0.66 12.65 -3.42
N PRO A 261 -0.46 12.61 -4.75
CA PRO A 261 -0.72 11.43 -5.58
C PRO A 261 0.13 10.20 -5.23
N ALA A 262 1.38 10.41 -4.83
CA ALA A 262 2.27 9.36 -4.34
C ALA A 262 2.62 9.66 -2.87
N ALA A 263 2.09 8.82 -1.99
CA ALA A 263 2.37 8.89 -0.57
C ALA A 263 2.58 7.49 0.02
N PRO A 264 3.57 6.70 -0.45
CA PRO A 264 3.73 5.33 -0.01
C PRO A 264 3.93 5.25 1.50
N TYR A 265 3.24 4.31 2.12
CA TYR A 265 3.22 4.11 3.57
C TYR A 265 3.21 2.64 3.93
N ASN A 266 3.70 2.31 5.12
CA ASN A 266 3.64 0.95 5.64
C ASN A 266 3.18 0.93 7.09
N GLY A 267 2.53 -0.17 7.41
CA GLY A 267 2.31 -0.67 8.74
C GLY A 267 3.21 -1.85 9.07
N VAL A 268 2.66 -2.78 9.83
CA VAL A 268 3.17 -4.13 10.05
C VAL A 268 2.20 -5.12 9.41
N TYR A 269 2.67 -6.29 8.97
CA TYR A 269 1.77 -7.33 8.49
C TYR A 269 0.89 -7.88 9.62
N ILE A 270 -0.32 -8.27 9.26
CA ILE A 270 -1.08 -9.30 9.97
C ILE A 270 -0.96 -10.62 9.21
N CYS A 271 -0.84 -11.75 9.90
CA CYS A 271 -0.63 -13.06 9.29
C CYS A 271 -1.68 -13.42 8.22
N GLN A 272 -2.95 -13.09 8.45
CA GLN A 272 -4.05 -13.33 7.51
C GLN A 272 -3.83 -12.63 6.17
N ALA A 273 -3.21 -11.44 6.16
CA ALA A 273 -2.90 -10.70 4.93
C ALA A 273 -1.88 -11.40 4.04
N ILE A 274 -1.23 -12.47 4.53
CA ILE A 274 -0.33 -13.33 3.76
C ILE A 274 -0.96 -14.71 3.58
N GLY A 275 -1.27 -15.40 4.69
CA GLY A 275 -1.71 -16.79 4.66
C GLY A 275 -3.10 -16.98 4.05
N GLU A 276 -4.05 -16.11 4.39
CA GLU A 276 -5.44 -16.19 3.94
C GLU A 276 -5.65 -15.41 2.63
N ASP A 277 -5.37 -14.10 2.64
CA ASP A 277 -5.69 -13.18 1.55
C ASP A 277 -4.82 -13.34 0.28
N VAL A 278 -3.77 -14.16 0.36
CA VAL A 278 -2.82 -14.33 -0.76
C VAL A 278 -2.45 -15.79 -1.01
N LEU A 279 -1.96 -16.50 0.01
CA LEU A 279 -1.51 -17.88 -0.19
C LEU A 279 -2.71 -18.82 -0.36
N ALA A 280 -3.76 -18.67 0.44
CA ALA A 280 -4.95 -19.51 0.36
C ALA A 280 -5.90 -19.11 -0.78
N ASP A 281 -6.04 -17.81 -1.06
CA ASP A 281 -6.99 -17.28 -2.04
C ASP A 281 -6.78 -17.86 -3.45
N ASP A 282 -7.83 -18.51 -3.98
CA ASP A 282 -7.89 -19.09 -5.32
C ASP A 282 -7.69 -18.02 -6.43
N GLY A 283 -8.03 -16.76 -6.14
CA GLY A 283 -7.76 -15.61 -7.00
C GLY A 283 -6.30 -15.14 -7.03
N ALA A 284 -5.47 -15.62 -6.09
CA ALA A 284 -4.05 -15.28 -5.94
C ALA A 284 -3.15 -16.51 -6.16
N TYR A 285 -2.58 -17.11 -5.10
CA TYR A 285 -1.74 -18.32 -5.24
C TYR A 285 -2.56 -19.62 -5.21
N GLY A 286 -3.73 -19.64 -4.56
CA GLY A 286 -4.66 -20.77 -4.53
C GLY A 286 -4.08 -22.05 -3.96
N LEU A 287 -3.30 -21.96 -2.86
CA LEU A 287 -2.62 -23.12 -2.26
C LEU A 287 -3.51 -23.91 -1.31
N VAL A 288 -4.68 -23.40 -0.93
CA VAL A 288 -5.53 -24.00 0.13
C VAL A 288 -5.83 -25.48 -0.13
N ARG A 289 -6.17 -25.84 -1.37
CA ARG A 289 -6.46 -27.22 -1.75
C ARG A 289 -5.23 -28.12 -1.68
N HIS A 290 -4.08 -27.62 -2.17
CA HIS A 290 -2.83 -28.37 -2.11
C HIS A 290 -2.42 -28.66 -0.66
N ILE A 291 -2.57 -27.68 0.23
CA ILE A 291 -2.30 -27.84 1.66
C ILE A 291 -3.25 -28.88 2.27
N ALA A 292 -4.55 -28.80 1.97
CA ALA A 292 -5.53 -29.76 2.48
C ALA A 292 -5.25 -31.21 2.05
N GLU A 293 -4.86 -31.43 0.79
CA GLU A 293 -4.47 -32.73 0.27
C GLU A 293 -3.21 -33.27 0.99
N ARG A 294 -2.21 -32.42 1.23
CA ARG A 294 -0.98 -32.79 1.96
C ARG A 294 -1.23 -33.07 3.45
N LEU A 295 -2.29 -32.50 4.00
CA LEU A 295 -2.79 -32.77 5.35
C LEU A 295 -3.68 -34.03 5.42
N GLY A 296 -4.03 -34.64 4.28
CA GLY A 296 -4.94 -35.79 4.23
C GLY A 296 -6.38 -35.45 4.60
N LEU A 297 -6.83 -34.21 4.36
CA LEU A 297 -8.19 -33.77 4.66
C LEU A 297 -9.20 -34.25 3.61
N ASP A 298 -10.44 -34.49 4.04
CA ASP A 298 -11.55 -34.75 3.13
C ASP A 298 -12.02 -33.46 2.45
N VAL A 299 -11.63 -33.30 1.18
CA VAL A 299 -11.97 -32.14 0.32
C VAL A 299 -13.24 -32.34 -0.50
N SER A 300 -14.06 -33.36 -0.19
CA SER A 300 -15.28 -33.68 -0.97
C SER A 300 -16.43 -32.69 -0.75
N SER A 301 -16.46 -32.00 0.39
CA SER A 301 -17.53 -31.06 0.75
C SER A 301 -17.02 -29.90 1.60
N GLU A 302 -17.46 -28.67 1.32
CA GLU A 302 -17.16 -27.50 2.16
C GLU A 302 -17.61 -27.67 3.62
N ARG A 303 -18.60 -28.54 3.89
CA ARG A 303 -19.07 -28.83 5.25
C ARG A 303 -18.05 -29.55 6.13
N THR A 304 -17.00 -30.14 5.56
CA THR A 304 -15.89 -30.73 6.33
C THR A 304 -14.95 -29.67 6.89
N LEU A 305 -15.13 -28.39 6.50
CA LEU A 305 -14.30 -27.25 6.90
C LEU A 305 -12.82 -27.44 6.56
N TRP A 306 -12.55 -28.18 5.49
CA TRP A 306 -11.19 -28.47 5.05
C TRP A 306 -10.43 -27.20 4.67
N ARG A 307 -11.12 -26.19 4.10
CA ARG A 307 -10.54 -24.89 3.76
C ARG A 307 -10.06 -24.16 5.01
N ASP A 308 -10.92 -23.99 6.00
CA ASP A 308 -10.60 -23.31 7.25
C ASP A 308 -9.40 -23.96 7.94
N ARG A 309 -9.38 -25.31 8.00
CA ARG A 309 -8.25 -26.05 8.58
C ARG A 309 -6.94 -25.83 7.81
N ALA A 310 -6.97 -25.83 6.48
CA ALA A 310 -5.77 -25.58 5.68
C ALA A 310 -5.28 -24.13 5.80
N VAL A 311 -6.19 -23.16 5.88
CA VAL A 311 -5.86 -21.74 6.09
C VAL A 311 -5.20 -21.52 7.44
N VAL A 312 -5.67 -22.19 8.50
CA VAL A 312 -5.02 -22.13 9.83
C VAL A 312 -3.55 -22.56 9.74
N GLU A 313 -3.25 -23.67 9.05
CA GLU A 313 -1.87 -24.15 8.91
C GLU A 313 -1.00 -23.20 8.07
N LEU A 314 -1.57 -22.53 7.05
CA LEU A 314 -0.87 -21.46 6.31
C LEU A 314 -0.53 -20.28 7.23
N ASN A 315 -1.49 -19.81 8.03
CA ASN A 315 -1.26 -18.71 8.97
C ASN A 315 -0.23 -19.11 10.06
N ARG A 316 -0.26 -20.36 10.55
CA ARG A 316 0.75 -20.89 11.49
C ARG A 316 2.14 -20.88 10.88
N ALA A 317 2.31 -21.33 9.63
CA ALA A 317 3.59 -21.26 8.93
C ALA A 317 4.09 -19.81 8.82
N VAL A 318 3.22 -18.87 8.45
CA VAL A 318 3.58 -17.46 8.30
C VAL A 318 4.08 -16.88 9.62
N VAL A 319 3.31 -17.00 10.71
CA VAL A 319 3.70 -16.47 12.03
C VAL A 319 5.03 -17.09 12.48
N HIS A 320 5.12 -18.43 12.45
CA HIS A 320 6.33 -19.14 12.84
C HIS A 320 7.58 -18.67 12.08
N SER A 321 7.45 -18.52 10.76
CA SER A 321 8.58 -18.15 9.90
C SER A 321 9.03 -16.70 10.13
N PHE A 322 8.08 -15.78 10.32
CA PHE A 322 8.37 -14.38 10.62
C PHE A 322 9.02 -14.23 12.00
N ASP A 323 8.52 -14.93 13.01
CA ASP A 323 9.11 -14.98 14.35
C ASP A 323 10.53 -15.54 14.32
N ALA A 324 10.74 -16.67 13.64
CA ALA A 324 12.05 -17.29 13.48
C ALA A 324 13.04 -16.38 12.73
N ALA A 325 12.55 -15.59 11.78
CA ALA A 325 13.36 -14.59 11.07
C ALA A 325 13.56 -13.29 11.87
N GLY A 326 12.91 -13.12 13.03
CA GLY A 326 12.93 -11.87 13.80
C GLY A 326 12.32 -10.69 13.03
N VAL A 327 11.30 -10.96 12.21
CA VAL A 327 10.54 -9.95 11.46
C VAL A 327 9.22 -9.69 12.17
N THR A 328 8.92 -8.42 12.47
CA THR A 328 7.67 -8.03 13.13
C THR A 328 6.46 -8.42 12.29
N ILE A 329 5.52 -9.15 12.90
CA ILE A 329 4.23 -9.51 12.35
C ILE A 329 3.21 -9.57 13.49
N GLU A 330 1.97 -9.19 13.21
CA GLU A 330 0.83 -9.35 14.11
C GLU A 330 0.05 -10.64 13.76
N HIS A 331 -0.50 -11.28 14.78
CA HIS A 331 -1.28 -12.51 14.63
C HIS A 331 -2.80 -12.30 14.72
N SER A 332 -3.24 -11.11 15.17
CA SER A 332 -4.65 -10.73 15.28
C SER A 332 -4.87 -9.28 14.85
N VAL A 333 -6.07 -9.00 14.34
CA VAL A 333 -6.53 -7.63 14.04
C VAL A 333 -6.68 -6.77 15.30
N ASP A 334 -6.82 -7.39 16.48
CA ASP A 334 -6.91 -6.69 17.77
C ASP A 334 -5.63 -5.91 18.11
N GLY A 335 -4.51 -6.25 17.46
CA GLY A 335 -3.25 -5.51 17.56
C GLY A 335 -3.26 -4.17 16.80
N PHE A 336 -4.26 -3.91 15.96
CA PHE A 336 -4.37 -2.69 15.17
C PHE A 336 -5.39 -1.74 15.74
N LEU A 337 -5.17 -0.43 15.53
CA LEU A 337 -6.24 0.52 15.76
C LEU A 337 -7.34 0.28 14.72
N PRO A 338 -8.62 0.22 15.15
CA PRO A 338 -9.70 0.22 14.19
C PRO A 338 -9.55 1.44 13.29
N ALA A 339 -9.99 1.31 12.04
CA ALA A 339 -10.25 2.47 11.19
C ALA A 339 -11.49 3.20 11.74
N ASP A 340 -11.42 3.70 12.97
CA ASP A 340 -12.53 4.39 13.62
C ASP A 340 -12.85 5.66 12.84
N GLY A 341 -14.16 5.91 12.70
CA GLY A 341 -14.74 7.02 11.97
C GLY A 341 -14.27 8.39 12.46
N ALA A 342 -13.08 8.79 12.04
CA ALA A 342 -12.71 10.20 11.97
C ALA A 342 -13.87 10.92 11.28
N PRO A 343 -14.33 12.07 11.81
CA PRO A 343 -15.45 12.77 11.24
C PRO A 343 -15.13 13.08 9.77
N ASN A 344 -15.74 12.31 8.88
CA ASN A 344 -15.95 12.61 7.48
C ASN A 344 -14.73 12.67 6.53
N ARG A 345 -13.79 11.69 6.53
CA ARG A 345 -13.13 11.10 5.31
C ARG A 345 -11.82 10.34 5.63
N PRO A 346 -11.56 9.17 5.01
CA PRO A 346 -10.23 8.56 5.05
C PRO A 346 -9.23 9.46 4.31
N ALA A 347 -8.07 9.71 4.92
CA ALA A 347 -7.03 10.56 4.33
C ALA A 347 -6.31 9.86 3.17
N PHE A 348 -6.15 8.53 3.23
CA PHE A 348 -5.72 7.73 2.09
C PHE A 348 -6.94 7.30 1.29
N THR A 349 -7.00 7.68 0.02
CA THR A 349 -8.11 7.33 -0.87
C THR A 349 -7.59 6.62 -2.11
N PRO A 350 -8.34 5.64 -2.65
CA PRO A 350 -8.02 5.07 -3.95
C PRO A 350 -8.10 6.12 -5.05
N TRP A 351 -7.47 5.84 -6.19
CA TRP A 351 -7.79 6.53 -7.43
C TRP A 351 -9.21 6.16 -7.86
N GLU A 352 -10.03 7.16 -8.16
CA GLU A 352 -11.28 6.92 -8.88
C GLU A 352 -10.94 6.48 -10.31
N ASP A 353 -11.65 5.48 -10.81
CA ASP A 353 -11.53 5.01 -12.18
C ASP A 353 -11.88 6.16 -13.14
N GLU A 354 -10.88 6.79 -13.73
CA GLU A 354 -11.05 7.81 -14.79
C GLU A 354 -11.71 7.24 -16.05
N SER A 355 -11.91 5.92 -16.11
CA SER A 355 -12.61 5.15 -17.15
C SER A 355 -14.14 5.32 -17.16
N SER A 356 -14.70 6.10 -16.24
CA SER A 356 -16.14 6.44 -16.21
C SER A 356 -16.44 7.88 -16.68
N ARG A 357 -15.60 8.49 -17.51
CA ARG A 357 -15.88 9.79 -18.16
C ARG A 357 -15.85 9.72 -19.67
#